data_AF-A0A8T4M3F8-F1
#
_entry.id   AF-A0A8T4M3F8-F1
#
_cell.length_a   1.000
_cell.length_b   1.000
_cell.length_c   1.000
_cell.angle_alpha   90.00
_cell.angle_beta   90.00
_cell.angle_gamma   90.00
#
_symmetry.space_group_name_H-M   'P 1'
#
loop_
_entity.id
_entity.type
_entity.pdbx_description
1 polymer ?
#
loop_
_entity_poly.entity_id
_entity_poly.type
_entity_poly.pdbx_seq_one_letter_code
_entity_poly.pdbx_strand_id
1 'polypeptide(L)'
;MRNKKSRNIEFKVLLEEWTESERGWGTREDGASIHQDRENHDKYIRSYWAGMPKTVPNEYSFPGGEPIEIFVDKKTFDEVQKHGSVRLGEGSYLERRKKWRREV
;
A
#
# COMPACT_ATOMS: atom_id res chain seq x y z
N MET A 1 -34.28 20.75 -12.03
CA MET A 1 -32.81 20.66 -12.25
C MET A 1 -32.35 19.27 -11.81
N ARG A 2 -31.87 18.42 -12.73
CA ARG A 2 -31.30 17.11 -12.37
C ARG A 2 -29.92 17.34 -11.76
N ASN A 3 -29.80 17.10 -10.46
CA ASN A 3 -28.53 17.11 -9.74
C ASN A 3 -27.66 15.98 -10.33
N LYS A 4 -26.73 16.32 -11.24
CA LYS A 4 -25.77 15.36 -11.79
C LYS A 4 -24.83 14.99 -10.66
N LYS A 5 -25.14 13.94 -9.88
CA LYS A 5 -24.16 13.29 -9.01
C LYS A 5 -22.94 12.99 -9.88
N SER A 6 -21.81 13.67 -9.64
CA SER A 6 -20.55 13.30 -10.25
C SER A 6 -20.36 11.81 -10.04
N ARG A 7 -20.18 11.06 -11.13
CA ARG A 7 -19.71 9.68 -11.02
C ARG A 7 -18.39 9.76 -10.25
N ASN A 8 -18.29 9.07 -9.12
CA ASN A 8 -16.99 8.87 -8.48
C ASN A 8 -16.12 8.16 -9.51
N ILE A 9 -15.19 8.88 -10.12
CA ILE A 9 -14.17 8.28 -10.97
C ILE A 9 -13.21 7.61 -10.00
N GLU A 10 -13.18 6.29 -10.08
CA GLU A 10 -12.31 5.45 -9.29
C GLU A 10 -11.08 5.10 -10.11
N PHE A 11 -9.91 5.17 -9.48
CA PHE A 11 -8.65 4.95 -10.14
C PHE A 11 -7.99 3.70 -9.57
N LYS A 12 -7.49 2.82 -10.42
CA LYS A 12 -6.92 1.54 -10.02
C LYS A 12 -5.44 1.68 -9.66
N VAL A 13 -5.02 1.02 -8.57
CA VAL A 13 -3.64 0.87 -8.11
C VAL A 13 -3.44 -0.52 -7.51
N LEU A 14 -2.20 -0.95 -7.33
CA LEU A 14 -1.87 -2.13 -6.54
C LEU A 14 -1.64 -1.77 -5.08
N LEU A 15 -2.13 -2.59 -4.16
CA LEU A 15 -1.95 -2.48 -2.71
C LEU A 15 -1.20 -3.72 -2.21
N GLU A 16 -0.09 -3.51 -1.51
CA GLU A 16 0.60 -4.53 -0.73
C GLU A 16 0.41 -4.20 0.76
N GLU A 17 -0.20 -5.10 1.53
CA GLU A 17 -0.28 -4.98 2.99
C GLU A 17 1.04 -5.45 3.61
N TRP A 18 1.42 -4.92 4.77
CA TRP A 18 2.68 -5.29 5.41
C TRP A 18 2.45 -5.77 6.82
N THR A 19 3.33 -6.66 7.25
CA THR A 19 3.37 -7.20 8.60
C THR A 19 4.72 -6.86 9.22
N GLU A 20 4.72 -6.33 10.43
CA GLU A 20 5.92 -6.17 11.25
C GLU A 20 6.16 -7.45 12.05
N SER A 21 7.43 -7.84 12.20
CA SER A 21 7.88 -8.87 13.11
C SER A 21 8.82 -8.26 14.15
N GLU A 22 8.54 -8.52 15.42
CA GLU A 22 9.39 -8.12 16.54
C GLU A 22 9.78 -9.33 17.39
N ARG A 23 11.08 -9.49 17.63
CA ARG A 23 11.64 -10.61 18.39
C ARG A 23 11.13 -10.58 19.83
N GLY A 24 10.46 -11.66 20.22
CA GLY A 24 9.91 -11.82 21.57
C GLY A 24 8.50 -11.25 21.75
N TRP A 25 7.94 -10.58 20.72
CA TRP A 25 6.57 -10.08 20.73
C TRP A 25 5.67 -10.82 19.73
N GLY A 26 6.18 -11.11 18.53
CA GLY A 26 5.43 -11.80 17.47
C GLY A 26 5.31 -10.94 16.21
N THR A 27 4.13 -10.89 15.61
CA THR A 27 3.85 -10.12 14.39
C THR A 27 2.60 -9.27 14.51
N ARG A 28 2.55 -8.12 13.81
CA ARG A 28 1.39 -7.22 13.75
C ARG A 28 1.28 -6.53 12.39
N GLU A 29 0.14 -5.92 12.09
CA GLU A 29 -0.05 -5.13 10.86
C GLU A 29 0.88 -3.90 10.86
N ASP A 30 1.49 -3.61 9.71
CA ASP A 30 2.38 -2.44 9.48
C ASP A 30 1.94 -1.64 8.25
N GLY A 31 0.64 -1.33 8.23
CA GLY A 31 0.03 -0.56 7.16
C GLY A 31 0.18 -1.22 5.78
N ALA A 32 0.47 -0.39 4.77
CA ALA A 32 0.51 -0.84 3.39
C ALA A 32 1.44 0.01 2.52
N SER A 33 1.77 -0.50 1.34
CA SER A 33 2.26 0.33 0.23
C SER A 33 1.28 0.26 -0.94
N ILE A 34 1.11 1.38 -1.63
CA ILE A 34 0.34 1.46 -2.88
C ILE A 34 1.27 1.77 -4.04
N HIS A 35 1.01 1.13 -5.18
CA HIS A 35 1.89 1.14 -6.34
C HIS A 35 1.10 1.41 -7.62
N GLN A 36 1.72 2.14 -8.54
CA GLN A 36 1.13 2.46 -9.84
C GLN A 36 0.83 1.20 -10.66
N ASP A 37 1.76 0.25 -10.65
CA ASP A 37 1.73 -0.99 -11.42
C ASP A 37 2.66 -2.04 -10.78
N ARG A 38 2.70 -3.23 -11.37
CA ARG A 38 3.52 -4.36 -10.87
C ARG A 38 5.02 -4.06 -10.95
N GLU A 39 5.46 -3.27 -11.93
CA GLU A 39 6.88 -2.91 -12.07
C GLU A 39 7.34 -2.05 -10.89
N ASN A 40 6.55 -1.02 -10.55
CA ASN A 40 6.79 -0.16 -9.41
C ASN A 40 6.71 -0.92 -8.08
N HIS A 41 5.75 -1.84 -7.95
CA HIS A 41 5.66 -2.76 -6.82
C HIS A 41 6.97 -3.56 -6.66
N ASP A 42 7.37 -4.31 -7.68
CA ASP A 42 8.54 -5.19 -7.61
C ASP A 42 9.83 -4.40 -7.38
N LYS A 43 9.93 -3.20 -7.97
CA LYS A 43 11.04 -2.27 -7.71
C LYS A 43 11.08 -1.82 -6.26
N TYR A 44 9.92 -1.45 -5.69
CA TYR A 44 9.81 -1.03 -4.29
C TYR A 44 10.21 -2.17 -3.33
N ILE A 45 9.65 -3.37 -3.53
CA ILE A 45 9.97 -4.56 -2.71
C ILE A 45 11.46 -4.90 -2.77
N ARG A 46 12.05 -4.92 -3.97
CA ARG A 46 13.50 -5.16 -4.12
C ARG A 46 14.33 -4.11 -3.41
N SER A 47 13.95 -2.83 -3.51
CA SER A 47 14.66 -1.73 -2.83
C SER A 47 14.57 -1.84 -1.31
N TYR A 48 13.43 -2.26 -0.77
CA TYR A 48 13.25 -2.48 0.66
C TYR A 48 14.20 -3.58 1.16
N TRP A 49 14.17 -4.75 0.52
CA TRP A 49 15.01 -5.89 0.91
C TRP A 49 16.50 -5.64 0.68
N ALA A 50 16.87 -4.87 -0.34
CA ALA A 50 18.26 -4.47 -0.57
C ALA A 50 18.80 -3.56 0.55
N GLY A 51 17.92 -2.85 1.26
CA GLY A 51 18.27 -2.02 2.41
C GLY A 51 18.36 -2.78 3.74
N MET A 52 17.95 -4.05 3.79
CA MET A 52 17.97 -4.84 5.02
C MET A 52 19.40 -5.29 5.40
N PRO A 53 19.72 -5.37 6.69
CA PRO A 53 20.99 -5.92 7.13
C PRO A 53 21.10 -7.41 6.81
N LYS A 54 22.33 -7.92 6.72
CA LYS A 54 22.60 -9.34 6.44
C LYS A 54 22.22 -10.29 7.58
N THR A 55 22.05 -9.75 8.79
CA THR A 55 21.59 -10.48 9.97
C THR A 55 20.13 -10.20 10.22
N VAL A 56 19.37 -11.18 10.72
CA VAL A 56 17.96 -10.98 11.04
C VAL A 56 17.80 -9.88 12.10
N PRO A 57 17.13 -8.76 11.79
CA PRO A 57 16.87 -7.69 12.74
C PRO A 57 16.04 -8.17 13.94
N ASN A 58 16.03 -7.36 15.00
CA ASN A 58 15.07 -7.55 16.08
C ASN A 58 13.66 -7.11 15.68
N GLU A 59 13.56 -6.14 14.76
CA GLU A 59 12.31 -5.59 14.23
C GLU A 59 12.47 -5.33 12.73
N TYR A 60 11.52 -5.80 11.93
CA TYR A 60 11.46 -5.53 10.49
C TYR A 60 10.04 -5.77 9.95
N SER A 61 9.76 -5.21 8.78
CA SER A 61 8.49 -5.38 8.09
C SER A 61 8.66 -6.31 6.89
N PHE A 62 7.61 -7.02 6.51
CA PHE A 62 7.60 -7.84 5.31
C PHE A 62 6.24 -7.77 4.60
N PRO A 63 6.21 -7.97 3.26
CA PRO A 63 4.98 -8.04 2.49
C PRO A 63 4.06 -9.15 3.01
N GLY A 64 2.77 -8.84 3.15
CA GLY A 64 1.74 -9.72 3.70
C GLY A 64 1.23 -10.76 2.71
N GLY A 65 1.57 -10.65 1.42
CA GLY A 65 1.20 -11.66 0.44
C GLY A 65 1.38 -11.21 -1.01
N GLU A 66 0.41 -11.58 -1.85
CA GLU A 66 0.31 -11.02 -3.20
C GLU A 66 -0.40 -9.66 -3.15
N PRO A 67 0.07 -8.68 -3.93
CA PRO A 67 -0.58 -7.38 -3.99
C PRO A 67 -1.95 -7.52 -4.65
N ILE A 68 -2.93 -6.77 -4.13
CA ILE A 68 -4.30 -6.76 -4.65
C ILE A 68 -4.58 -5.47 -5.42
N GLU A 69 -5.44 -5.55 -6.42
CA GLU A 69 -5.93 -4.37 -7.13
C GLU A 69 -7.04 -3.69 -6.32
N ILE A 70 -6.91 -2.38 -6.13
CA ILE A 70 -7.90 -1.55 -5.42
C ILE A 70 -8.22 -0.28 -6.20
N PHE A 71 -9.40 0.24 -5.92
CA PHE A 71 -9.86 1.52 -6.40
C PHE A 71 -9.67 2.60 -5.33
N VAL A 72 -8.99 3.68 -5.71
CA VAL A 72 -8.67 4.83 -4.85
C VAL A 72 -9.26 6.12 -5.40
N ASP A 73 -9.34 7.13 -4.53
CA ASP A 73 -9.71 8.48 -4.91
C ASP A 73 -8.64 9.17 -5.75
N LYS A 74 -9.04 10.21 -6.50
CA LYS A 74 -8.14 10.94 -7.41
C LYS A 74 -6.88 11.48 -6.70
N LYS A 75 -7.01 11.98 -5.47
CA LYS A 75 -5.89 12.57 -4.74
C LYS A 75 -4.84 11.50 -4.44
N THR A 76 -5.27 10.34 -3.97
CA THR A 76 -4.39 9.18 -3.75
C THR A 76 -3.76 8.71 -5.06
N PHE A 77 -4.55 8.61 -6.15
CA PHE A 77 -4.02 8.20 -7.44
C PHE A 77 -2.94 9.17 -7.97
N ASP A 78 -3.21 10.48 -7.95
CA ASP A 78 -2.24 11.50 -8.39
C ASP A 78 -0.93 11.42 -7.57
N GLU A 79 -1.02 11.12 -6.26
CA GLU A 79 0.14 10.91 -5.39
C GLU A 79 0.96 9.69 -5.84
N VAL A 80 0.29 8.57 -6.12
CA VAL A 80 0.94 7.35 -6.62
C VAL A 80 1.57 7.56 -7.99
N GLN A 81 0.87 8.22 -8.92
CA GLN A 81 1.43 8.51 -10.26
C GLN A 81 2.68 9.39 -10.20
N LYS A 82 2.76 10.30 -9.21
CA LYS A 82 3.92 11.17 -9.03
C LYS A 82 5.15 10.43 -8.50
N HIS A 83 4.94 9.45 -7.63
CA HIS A 83 6.02 8.79 -6.87
C HIS A 83 6.30 7.35 -7.31
N GLY A 84 5.43 6.76 -8.14
CA GLY A 84 5.44 5.35 -8.51
C GLY A 84 4.94 4.43 -7.39
N SER A 85 5.39 4.64 -6.16
CA SER A 85 4.98 3.91 -4.96
C SER A 85 4.92 4.82 -3.73
N VAL A 86 3.97 4.56 -2.84
CA VAL A 86 3.78 5.34 -1.59
C VAL A 86 3.62 4.38 -0.41
N ARG A 87 4.42 4.58 0.65
CA ARG A 87 4.30 3.87 1.93
C ARG A 87 3.29 4.57 2.83
N LEU A 88 2.37 3.80 3.41
CA LEU A 88 1.37 4.26 4.36
C LEU A 88 1.52 3.47 5.65
N GLY A 89 1.98 4.13 6.71
CA GLY A 89 1.93 3.55 8.05
C GLY A 89 0.48 3.24 8.47
N GLU A 90 0.32 2.34 9.43
CA GLU A 90 -0.97 1.75 9.84
C GLU A 90 -2.11 2.79 9.96
N GLY A 91 -1.94 3.85 10.75
CA GLY A 91 -2.98 4.86 10.93
C GLY A 91 -3.40 5.56 9.63
N SER A 92 -2.43 5.88 8.75
CA SER A 92 -2.73 6.47 7.44
C SER A 92 -3.43 5.48 6.51
N TYR A 93 -3.02 4.21 6.54
CA TYR A 93 -3.65 3.16 5.77
C TYR A 93 -5.11 2.94 6.23
N LEU A 94 -5.34 2.79 7.53
CA LEU A 94 -6.66 2.56 8.12
C LEU A 94 -7.63 3.71 7.82
N GLU A 95 -7.19 4.97 7.87
CA GLU A 95 -8.05 6.11 7.54
C GLU A 95 -8.38 6.20 6.05
N ARG A 96 -7.42 5.92 5.17
CA ARG A 96 -7.64 6.00 3.72
C ARG A 96 -8.48 4.82 3.22
N ARG A 97 -8.22 3.59 3.69
CA ARG A 97 -8.90 2.38 3.21
C ARG A 97 -10.40 2.38 3.44
N LYS A 98 -10.91 3.13 4.43
CA LYS A 98 -12.37 3.35 4.64
C LYS A 98 -13.09 3.88 3.39
N LYS A 99 -12.36 4.50 2.47
CA LYS A 99 -12.87 5.11 1.24
C LYS A 99 -12.57 4.30 -0.01
N TRP A 100 -11.72 3.27 0.09
CA TRP A 100 -11.25 2.49 -1.05
C TRP A 100 -12.10 1.24 -1.22
N ARG A 101 -12.18 0.74 -2.46
CA ARG A 101 -12.89 -0.50 -2.79
C ARG A 101 -11.91 -1.54 -3.33
N ARG A 102 -12.10 -2.80 -2.95
CA ARG A 102 -11.38 -3.94 -3.55
C ARG A 102 -12.05 -4.32 -4.88
N GLU A 103 -11.26 -4.70 -5.86
CA GLU A 103 -11.77 -5.39 -7.04
C GLU A 103 -12.20 -6.80 -6.60
N VAL A 104 -13.47 -7.17 -6.85
CA VAL A 104 -14.09 -8.43 -6.40
C VAL A 104 -14.04 -9.46 -7.51
#